data_AF-A0AAN7DPS3-F1
#
_entry.id   AF-A0AAN7DPS3-F1
#
_cell.length_a   1.000
_cell.length_b   1.000
_cell.length_c   1.000
_cell.angle_alpha   90.00
_cell.angle_beta   90.00
_cell.angle_gamma   90.00
#
_symmetry.space_group_name_H-M   'P 1'
#
loop_
_entity.id
_entity.type
_entity.pdbx_description
1 polymer ?
#
loop_
_entity_poly.entity_id
_entity_poly.type
_entity_poly.pdbx_seq_one_letter_code
_entity_poly.pdbx_strand_id
1 'polypeptide(L)'
;MDWSHVDSWLSSVFKGNPSPNFERTNDSFQLINTLKNLNFNSMPLIQHILMNKLHFKLSNDSEKAIDSLALLAESLGMDTIELSNYYTAVSKLTMDRMELQHESLKLDEMEYMLAESQKKADDELSLIKSMLLNLQQGPQETAVQRQQIGEKEILSSEYSILQKKYDELGVQESTLTKIQELENKADAAELQCKHQEMKLESFTSLPSDMVLASIKIQEAEDDLHRLEQVRENLLSEIADSVH
;
A
#
# COMPACT_ATOMS: atom_id res chain seq x y z
N MET A 1 33.28 -24.96 30.34
CA MET A 1 31.95 -24.54 29.84
C MET A 1 31.31 -23.74 30.95
N ASP A 2 31.07 -22.45 30.72
CA ASP A 2 30.44 -21.60 31.72
C ASP A 2 28.92 -21.67 31.57
N TRP A 3 28.29 -22.50 32.40
CA TRP A 3 26.85 -22.69 32.41
C TRP A 3 26.09 -21.53 33.06
N SER A 4 26.77 -20.63 33.78
CA SER A 4 26.10 -19.53 34.48
C SER A 4 25.40 -18.57 33.50
N HIS A 5 26.04 -18.29 32.35
CA HIS A 5 25.46 -17.47 31.29
C HIS A 5 24.29 -18.16 30.57
N VAL A 6 24.33 -19.48 30.45
CA VAL A 6 23.24 -20.27 29.85
C VAL A 6 22.05 -20.32 30.79
N ASP A 7 22.28 -20.58 32.08
CA ASP A 7 21.24 -20.63 33.11
C ASP A 7 20.54 -19.28 33.28
N SER A 8 21.29 -18.18 33.23
CA SER A 8 20.73 -16.81 33.24
C SER A 8 19.86 -16.54 32.02
N TRP A 9 20.30 -16.97 30.82
CA TRP A 9 19.52 -16.80 29.60
C TRP A 9 18.26 -17.66 29.61
N LEU A 10 18.35 -18.94 29.99
CA LEU A 10 17.19 -19.84 30.13
C LEU A 10 16.18 -19.28 31.14
N SER A 11 16.65 -18.74 32.27
CA SER A 11 15.77 -18.10 33.26
C SER A 11 15.01 -16.90 32.68
N SER A 12 15.68 -16.10 31.84
CA SER A 12 15.06 -14.98 31.12
C SER A 12 14.06 -15.45 30.06
N VAL A 13 14.35 -16.55 29.37
CA VAL A 13 13.47 -17.12 28.34
C VAL A 13 12.20 -17.69 28.98
N PHE A 14 12.31 -18.44 30.08
CA PHE A 14 11.16 -19.12 30.71
C PHE A 14 10.38 -18.28 31.74
N LYS A 15 10.88 -17.10 32.14
CA LYS A 15 10.18 -16.11 33.00
C LYS A 15 9.41 -16.71 34.20
N GLY A 16 10.03 -17.64 34.92
CA GLY A 16 9.44 -18.29 36.09
C GLY A 16 8.76 -19.63 35.83
N ASN A 17 8.62 -20.05 34.58
CA ASN A 17 8.27 -21.44 34.26
C ASN A 17 9.47 -22.38 34.49
N PRO A 18 9.24 -23.65 34.88
CA PRO A 18 10.31 -24.61 35.07
C PRO A 18 11.02 -24.87 33.73
N SER A 19 12.34 -24.68 33.70
CA SER A 19 13.18 -25.08 32.58
C SER A 19 13.13 -26.60 32.39
N PRO A 20 13.22 -27.12 31.16
CA PRO A 20 13.26 -28.56 30.93
C PRO A 20 14.45 -29.19 31.69
N ASN A 21 14.26 -30.41 32.17
CA ASN A 21 15.35 -31.18 32.78
C ASN A 21 16.12 -31.88 31.66
N PHE A 22 17.39 -31.53 31.49
CA PHE A 22 18.26 -32.12 30.47
C PHE A 22 19.67 -32.36 31.00
N GLU A 23 20.38 -33.27 30.34
CA GLU A 23 21.77 -33.58 30.67
C GLU A 23 22.69 -32.45 30.20
N ARG A 24 23.52 -31.92 31.11
CA ARG A 24 24.48 -30.83 30.81
C ARG A 24 25.69 -31.34 30.01
N THR A 25 25.44 -31.68 28.75
CA THR A 25 26.46 -32.14 27.80
C THR A 25 27.03 -30.98 26.98
N ASN A 26 28.18 -31.19 26.33
CA ASN A 26 28.75 -30.22 25.38
C ASN A 26 27.78 -29.90 24.23
N ASP A 27 27.03 -30.90 23.77
CA ASP A 27 26.11 -30.75 22.63
C ASP A 27 24.91 -29.87 23.01
N SER A 28 24.35 -30.08 24.21
CA SER A 28 23.30 -29.22 24.77
C SER A 28 23.79 -27.78 24.95
N PHE A 29 25.05 -27.59 25.37
CA PHE A 29 25.65 -26.27 25.50
C PHE A 29 25.76 -25.55 24.14
N GLN A 30 26.26 -26.24 23.11
CA GLN A 30 26.39 -25.67 21.75
C GLN A 30 25.03 -25.36 21.13
N LEU A 31 24.04 -26.23 21.31
CA LEU A 31 22.68 -26.00 20.84
C LEU A 31 22.07 -24.73 21.46
N ILE A 32 22.13 -24.60 22.78
CA ILE A 32 21.58 -23.43 23.49
C ILE A 32 22.30 -22.15 23.06
N ASN A 33 23.62 -22.21 22.88
CA ASN A 33 24.38 -21.04 22.45
C ASN A 33 24.07 -20.64 20.99
N THR A 34 23.80 -21.63 20.14
CA THR A 34 23.33 -21.40 18.76
C THR A 34 21.94 -20.75 18.77
N LEU A 35 21.00 -21.28 19.57
CA LEU A 35 19.66 -20.72 19.72
C LEU A 35 19.65 -19.31 20.31
N LYS A 36 20.58 -19.01 21.22
CA LYS A 36 20.77 -17.67 21.78
C LYS A 36 21.27 -16.66 20.72
N ASN A 37 22.10 -17.11 19.78
CA ASN A 37 22.64 -16.26 18.71
C ASN A 37 21.69 -16.12 17.52
N LEU A 38 20.77 -17.05 17.34
CA LEU A 38 19.67 -16.93 16.41
C LEU A 38 18.68 -15.93 17.02
N ASN A 39 18.58 -14.75 16.39
CA ASN A 39 17.76 -13.64 16.85
C ASN A 39 16.26 -13.91 16.61
N PHE A 40 15.72 -14.94 17.26
CA PHE A 40 14.31 -15.26 17.14
C PHE A 40 13.49 -14.17 17.81
N ASN A 41 12.59 -13.55 17.06
CA ASN A 41 11.64 -12.57 17.59
C ASN A 41 10.60 -13.22 18.52
N SER A 42 10.43 -14.56 18.46
CA SER A 42 9.49 -15.31 19.28
C SER A 42 10.18 -16.11 20.40
N MET A 43 9.99 -15.64 21.63
CA MET A 43 10.34 -16.38 22.85
C MET A 43 9.58 -17.71 22.98
N PRO A 44 8.27 -17.81 22.63
CA PRO A 44 7.55 -19.09 22.57
C PRO A 44 8.21 -20.13 21.66
N LEU A 45 8.74 -19.73 20.51
CA LEU A 45 9.43 -20.62 19.57
C LEU A 45 10.71 -21.21 20.19
N ILE A 46 11.52 -20.36 20.83
CA ILE A 46 12.72 -20.79 21.54
C ILE A 46 12.37 -21.79 22.64
N GLN A 47 11.34 -21.50 23.45
CA GLN A 47 10.89 -22.39 24.51
C GLN A 47 10.47 -23.76 23.96
N HIS A 48 9.73 -23.80 22.87
CA HIS A 48 9.24 -25.03 22.27
C HIS A 48 10.37 -25.89 21.68
N ILE A 49 11.33 -25.27 20.99
CA ILE A 49 12.52 -25.98 20.46
C ILE A 49 13.35 -26.55 21.61
N LEU A 50 13.58 -25.78 22.67
CA LEU A 50 14.31 -26.23 23.85
C LEU A 50 13.59 -27.39 24.55
N MET A 51 12.26 -27.30 24.72
CA MET A 51 11.47 -28.37 25.33
C MET A 51 11.56 -29.67 24.53
N ASN A 52 11.50 -29.64 23.20
CA ASN A 52 11.55 -30.86 22.39
C ASN A 52 12.97 -31.40 22.17
N LYS A 53 13.94 -30.54 21.83
CA LYS A 53 15.32 -30.96 21.56
C LYS A 53 16.08 -31.41 22.81
N LEU A 54 15.74 -30.87 23.99
CA LEU A 54 16.43 -31.23 25.23
C LEU A 54 15.78 -32.43 25.95
N HIS A 55 14.49 -32.70 25.74
CA HIS A 55 13.83 -33.89 26.31
C HIS A 55 13.97 -35.16 25.48
N PHE A 56 14.12 -35.06 24.15
CA PHE A 56 14.15 -36.22 23.26
C PHE A 56 15.44 -36.27 22.48
N LYS A 57 16.12 -37.43 22.51
CA LYS A 57 17.25 -37.72 21.63
C LYS A 57 16.71 -37.93 20.22
N LEU A 58 16.52 -36.82 19.51
CA LEU A 58 15.98 -36.79 18.16
C LEU A 58 16.95 -37.49 17.21
N SER A 59 16.38 -38.13 16.18
CA SER A 59 17.16 -38.58 15.02
C SER A 59 17.71 -37.35 14.27
N ASN A 60 18.87 -37.51 13.63
CA ASN A 60 19.48 -36.47 12.78
C ASN A 60 18.49 -35.97 11.69
N ASP A 61 17.61 -36.85 11.19
CA ASP A 61 16.61 -36.47 10.19
C ASP A 61 15.49 -35.60 10.78
N SER A 62 15.04 -35.93 12.00
CA SER A 62 14.05 -35.11 12.70
C SER A 62 14.62 -33.76 13.13
N GLU A 63 15.90 -33.69 13.44
CA GLU A 63 16.57 -32.43 13.75
C GLU A 63 16.57 -31.48 12.55
N LYS A 64 16.97 -31.97 11.37
CA LYS A 64 16.92 -31.20 10.12
C LYS A 64 15.51 -30.75 9.76
N ALA A 65 14.50 -31.59 10.00
CA ALA A 65 13.12 -31.26 9.74
C ALA A 65 12.62 -30.13 10.66
N ILE A 66 12.96 -30.18 11.96
CA ILE A 66 12.63 -29.12 12.92
C ILE A 66 13.35 -27.82 12.56
N ASP A 67 14.62 -27.87 12.18
CA ASP A 67 15.37 -26.68 11.76
C ASP A 67 14.76 -26.06 10.50
N SER A 68 14.35 -26.89 9.53
CA SER A 68 13.66 -26.44 8.32
C SER A 68 12.30 -25.80 8.63
N LEU A 69 11.55 -26.37 9.58
CA LEU A 69 10.28 -25.81 10.04
C LEU A 69 10.48 -24.50 10.79
N ALA A 70 11.48 -24.40 11.67
CA ALA A 70 11.80 -23.18 12.38
C ALA A 70 12.19 -22.03 11.42
N LEU A 71 13.03 -22.32 10.41
CA LEU A 71 13.37 -21.37 9.35
C LEU A 71 12.14 -20.95 8.53
N LEU A 72 11.23 -21.90 8.25
CA LEU A 72 9.99 -21.59 7.54
C LEU A 72 9.08 -20.69 8.40
N ALA A 73 8.88 -21.01 9.67
CA ALA A 73 8.12 -20.18 10.61
C ALA A 73 8.69 -18.76 10.70
N GLU A 74 10.02 -18.63 10.80
CA GLU A 74 10.70 -17.32 10.79
C GLU A 74 10.43 -16.55 9.49
N SER A 75 10.56 -17.21 8.34
CA SER A 75 10.29 -16.58 7.03
C SER A 75 8.83 -16.16 6.86
N LEU A 76 7.91 -16.87 7.51
CA LEU A 76 6.47 -16.60 7.53
C LEU A 76 6.08 -15.59 8.62
N GLY A 77 7.02 -15.13 9.46
CA GLY A 77 6.76 -14.23 10.58
C GLY A 77 5.87 -14.86 11.65
N MET A 78 5.98 -16.17 11.86
CA MET A 78 5.14 -16.93 12.78
C MET A 78 5.76 -16.99 14.18
N ASP A 79 4.95 -16.74 15.20
CA ASP A 79 5.41 -16.78 16.59
C ASP A 79 5.40 -18.19 17.19
N THR A 80 4.67 -19.14 16.60
CA THR A 80 4.64 -20.53 17.07
C THR A 80 4.68 -21.51 15.90
N ILE A 81 5.17 -22.73 16.16
CA ILE A 81 5.23 -23.81 15.15
C ILE A 81 3.97 -24.67 15.14
N GLU A 82 2.84 -24.12 15.60
CA GLU A 82 1.56 -24.83 15.52
C GLU A 82 1.16 -25.03 14.07
N LEU A 83 0.72 -26.25 13.73
CA LEU A 83 0.33 -26.62 12.37
C LEU A 83 -0.77 -25.70 11.80
N SER A 84 -1.71 -25.26 12.64
CA SER A 84 -2.74 -24.26 12.30
C SER A 84 -2.15 -22.97 11.77
N ASN A 85 -1.06 -22.48 12.36
CA ASN A 85 -0.43 -21.23 11.96
C ASN A 85 0.26 -21.36 10.59
N TYR A 86 0.82 -22.52 10.28
CA TYR A 86 1.33 -22.80 8.93
C TYR A 86 0.19 -22.81 7.89
N TYR A 87 -0.94 -23.44 8.20
CA TYR A 87 -2.10 -23.42 7.30
C TYR A 87 -2.60 -22.00 7.06
N THR A 88 -2.75 -21.20 8.13
CA THR A 88 -3.14 -19.80 8.03
C THR A 88 -2.15 -18.99 7.18
N ALA A 89 -0.84 -19.15 7.41
CA ALA A 89 0.20 -18.45 6.66
C ALA A 89 0.19 -18.85 5.18
N VAL A 90 0.05 -20.13 4.87
CA VAL A 90 -0.05 -20.64 3.49
C VAL A 90 -1.32 -20.15 2.80
N SER A 91 -2.46 -20.16 3.49
CA SER A 91 -3.72 -19.62 2.97
C SER A 91 -3.61 -18.13 2.67
N LYS A 92 -3.01 -17.36 3.59
CA LYS A 92 -2.76 -15.92 3.39
C LYS A 92 -1.86 -15.68 2.17
N LEU A 93 -0.70 -16.31 2.10
CA LEU A 93 0.20 -16.20 0.94
C LEU A 93 -0.45 -16.62 -0.37
N THR A 94 -1.34 -17.61 -0.33
CA THR A 94 -2.10 -18.06 -1.50
C THR A 94 -3.10 -16.99 -1.94
N MET A 95 -3.80 -16.35 -1.00
CA MET A 95 -4.71 -15.24 -1.26
C MET A 95 -3.97 -14.04 -1.83
N ASP A 96 -2.89 -13.61 -1.16
CA ASP A 96 -2.02 -12.50 -1.59
C ASP A 96 -1.50 -12.74 -3.02
N ARG A 97 -1.10 -13.98 -3.34
CA ARG A 97 -0.67 -14.35 -4.68
C ARG A 97 -1.79 -14.23 -5.72
N MET A 98 -3.02 -14.65 -5.40
CA MET A 98 -4.15 -14.52 -6.32
C MET A 98 -4.52 -13.05 -6.56
N GLU A 99 -4.45 -12.22 -5.52
CA GLU A 99 -4.68 -10.78 -5.60
C GLU A 99 -3.63 -10.10 -6.50
N LEU A 100 -2.35 -10.36 -6.27
CA LEU A 100 -1.26 -9.85 -7.12
C LEU A 100 -1.39 -10.34 -8.58
N GLN A 101 -1.81 -11.58 -8.80
CA GLN A 101 -2.04 -12.10 -10.15
C GLN A 101 -3.20 -11.36 -10.84
N HIS A 102 -4.27 -11.07 -10.11
CA HIS A 102 -5.40 -10.31 -10.63
C HIS A 102 -5.00 -8.85 -10.94
N GLU A 103 -4.23 -8.20 -10.07
CA GLU A 103 -3.68 -6.87 -10.33
C GLU A 103 -2.75 -6.85 -11.55
N SER A 104 -1.89 -7.86 -11.70
CA SER A 104 -1.03 -8.00 -12.87
C SER A 104 -1.83 -8.07 -14.17
N LEU A 105 -2.91 -8.88 -14.21
CA LEU A 105 -3.77 -8.98 -15.38
C LEU A 105 -4.45 -7.65 -15.71
N LYS A 106 -4.86 -6.89 -14.69
CA LYS A 106 -5.45 -5.55 -14.88
C LYS A 106 -4.43 -4.57 -15.44
N LEU A 107 -3.17 -4.63 -14.99
CA LEU A 107 -2.08 -3.82 -15.54
C LEU A 107 -1.80 -4.16 -17.00
N ASP A 108 -1.79 -5.45 -17.36
CA ASP A 108 -1.63 -5.89 -18.75
C ASP A 108 -2.76 -5.35 -19.66
N GLU A 109 -4.00 -5.38 -19.17
CA GLU A 109 -5.15 -4.80 -19.89
C GLU A 109 -5.01 -3.29 -20.08
N MET A 110 -4.59 -2.57 -19.02
CA MET A 110 -4.35 -1.12 -19.10
C MET A 110 -3.21 -0.78 -20.06
N GLU A 111 -2.12 -1.56 -20.06
CA GLU A 111 -1.00 -1.38 -20.99
C GLU A 111 -1.46 -1.57 -22.44
N TYR A 112 -2.27 -2.60 -22.71
CA TYR A 112 -2.85 -2.82 -24.03
C TYR A 112 -3.71 -1.63 -24.48
N MET A 113 -4.61 -1.14 -23.62
CA MET A 113 -5.47 0.00 -23.92
C MET A 113 -4.67 1.29 -24.17
N LEU A 114 -3.62 1.51 -23.38
CA LEU A 114 -2.73 2.66 -23.55
C LEU A 114 -1.98 2.59 -24.89
N ALA A 115 -1.44 1.42 -25.24
CA ALA A 115 -0.77 1.21 -26.51
C ALA A 115 -1.72 1.44 -27.71
N GLU A 116 -2.98 1.00 -27.60
CA GLU A 116 -3.99 1.25 -28.63
C GLU A 116 -4.31 2.76 -28.76
N SER A 117 -4.47 3.45 -27.63
CA SER A 117 -4.70 4.90 -27.61
C SER A 117 -3.53 5.68 -28.18
N GLN A 118 -2.30 5.28 -27.86
CA GLN A 118 -1.09 5.90 -28.40
C GLN A 118 -1.03 5.75 -29.92
N LYS A 119 -1.30 4.55 -30.43
CA LYS A 119 -1.36 4.29 -31.87
C LYS A 119 -2.39 5.19 -32.57
N LYS A 120 -3.59 5.33 -31.99
CA LYS A 120 -4.64 6.22 -32.53
C LYS A 120 -4.16 7.67 -32.60
N ALA A 121 -3.52 8.16 -31.53
CA ALA A 121 -2.97 9.52 -31.51
C ALA A 121 -1.86 9.72 -32.56
N ASP A 122 -1.00 8.73 -32.77
CA ASP A 122 0.06 8.76 -33.80
C ASP A 122 -0.53 8.77 -35.22
N ASP A 123 -1.59 8.01 -35.46
CA ASP A 123 -2.33 7.97 -36.73
C ASP A 123 -3.00 9.34 -37.01
N GLU A 124 -3.67 9.93 -36.01
CA GLU A 124 -4.28 11.27 -36.11
C GLU A 124 -3.24 12.36 -36.36
N LEU A 125 -2.10 12.30 -35.66
CA LEU A 125 -1.00 13.24 -35.83
C LEU A 125 -0.42 13.15 -37.25
N SER A 126 -0.30 11.93 -37.79
CA SER A 126 0.14 11.70 -39.17
C SER A 126 -0.86 12.26 -40.19
N LEU A 127 -2.16 12.09 -39.94
CA LEU A 127 -3.22 12.68 -40.76
C LEU A 127 -3.14 14.22 -40.77
N ILE A 128 -3.04 14.85 -39.60
CA ILE A 128 -2.94 16.32 -39.47
C ILE A 128 -1.69 16.83 -40.20
N LYS A 129 -0.54 16.16 -40.05
CA LYS A 129 0.68 16.50 -40.79
C LYS A 129 0.47 16.44 -42.30
N SER A 130 -0.23 15.43 -42.81
CA SER A 130 -0.54 15.32 -44.24
C SER A 130 -1.44 16.47 -44.72
N MET A 131 -2.45 16.85 -43.93
CA MET A 131 -3.35 17.96 -44.25
C MET A 131 -2.61 19.29 -44.30
N LEU A 132 -1.72 19.55 -43.33
CA LEU A 132 -0.88 20.75 -43.31
C LEU A 132 0.06 20.83 -44.51
N LEU A 133 0.65 19.70 -44.90
CA LEU A 133 1.55 19.64 -46.06
C LEU A 133 0.80 19.90 -47.37
N ASN A 134 -0.42 19.38 -47.52
CA ASN A 134 -1.29 19.67 -48.66
C ASN A 134 -1.69 21.16 -48.73
N LEU A 135 -1.96 21.79 -47.57
CA LEU A 135 -2.24 23.23 -47.50
C LEU A 135 -1.03 24.09 -47.88
N GLN A 136 0.18 23.67 -47.50
CA GLN A 136 1.42 24.37 -47.88
C GLN A 136 1.80 24.21 -49.36
N GLN A 137 1.33 23.16 -50.03
CA GLN A 137 1.59 22.91 -51.46
C GLN A 137 0.55 23.53 -52.41
N GLY A 138 -0.41 24.32 -51.90
CA GLY A 138 -1.25 25.18 -52.73
C GLY A 138 -0.42 26.09 -53.64
N PRO A 139 -0.95 26.49 -54.81
CA PRO A 139 -0.18 27.11 -55.88
C PRO A 139 0.63 28.30 -55.37
N GLN A 140 1.96 28.21 -55.53
CA GLN A 140 2.87 29.32 -55.34
C GLN A 140 2.49 30.45 -56.31
N GLU A 141 1.63 31.37 -55.87
CA GLU A 141 1.60 32.72 -56.42
C GLU A 141 2.87 33.44 -55.99
N THR A 142 3.91 33.25 -56.79
CA THR A 142 5.17 33.99 -56.76
C THR A 142 4.94 35.45 -57.18
N ALA A 143 4.25 36.23 -56.33
CA ALA A 143 4.19 37.70 -56.47
C ALA A 143 3.86 38.46 -55.16
N VAL A 144 3.46 37.80 -54.07
CA VAL A 144 2.66 38.46 -53.01
C VAL A 144 3.48 38.86 -51.76
N GLN A 145 4.81 38.74 -51.75
CA GLN A 145 5.62 39.24 -50.62
C GLN A 145 5.63 40.78 -50.48
N ARG A 146 5.08 41.54 -51.45
CA ARG A 146 4.80 42.99 -51.29
C ARG A 146 3.34 43.30 -50.87
N GLN A 147 2.46 42.30 -50.79
CA GLN A 147 1.05 42.46 -50.42
C GLN A 147 0.72 41.93 -49.03
N GLN A 148 1.68 41.32 -48.31
CA GLN A 148 1.48 40.88 -46.92
C GLN A 148 1.34 42.03 -45.90
N ILE A 149 1.67 43.27 -46.28
CA ILE A 149 1.36 44.45 -45.46
C ILE A 149 -0.12 44.86 -45.66
N GLY A 150 -0.66 44.73 -46.87
CA GLY A 150 -2.07 45.01 -47.17
C GLY A 150 -3.01 43.90 -46.74
N GLU A 151 -2.61 42.62 -46.87
CA GLU A 151 -3.43 41.48 -46.44
C GLU A 151 -3.56 41.39 -44.93
N LYS A 152 -2.59 41.89 -44.14
CA LYS A 152 -2.75 41.99 -42.68
C LYS A 152 -3.80 43.04 -42.28
N GLU A 153 -3.90 44.14 -43.01
CA GLU A 153 -4.96 45.14 -42.84
C GLU A 153 -6.32 44.63 -43.34
N ILE A 154 -6.35 43.88 -44.44
CA ILE A 154 -7.56 43.24 -44.95
C ILE A 154 -8.02 42.13 -44.00
N LEU A 155 -7.14 41.24 -43.51
CA LEU A 155 -7.48 40.24 -42.49
C LEU A 155 -7.93 40.90 -41.19
N SER A 156 -7.31 42.00 -40.76
CA SER A 156 -7.78 42.73 -39.58
C SER A 156 -9.17 43.31 -39.80
N SER A 157 -9.48 43.79 -41.01
CA SER A 157 -10.80 44.30 -41.36
C SER A 157 -11.83 43.19 -41.48
N GLU A 158 -11.47 42.04 -42.06
CA GLU A 158 -12.32 40.85 -42.13
C GLU A 158 -12.54 40.23 -40.76
N TYR A 159 -11.53 40.19 -39.89
CA TYR A 159 -11.68 39.76 -38.50
C TYR A 159 -12.62 40.69 -37.73
N SER A 160 -12.52 42.00 -37.95
CA SER A 160 -13.46 42.96 -37.35
C SER A 160 -14.89 42.80 -37.86
N ILE A 161 -15.08 42.50 -39.15
CA ILE A 161 -16.40 42.23 -39.75
C ILE A 161 -16.93 40.88 -39.27
N LEU A 162 -16.08 39.88 -39.11
CA LEU A 162 -16.45 38.56 -38.61
C LEU A 162 -16.77 38.60 -37.12
N GLN A 163 -16.03 39.37 -36.33
CA GLN A 163 -16.31 39.68 -34.92
C GLN A 163 -17.65 40.40 -34.80
N LYS A 164 -17.90 41.45 -35.60
CA LYS A 164 -19.21 42.10 -35.66
C LYS A 164 -20.32 41.15 -36.08
N LYS A 165 -20.10 40.27 -37.06
CA LYS A 165 -21.06 39.24 -37.43
C LYS A 165 -21.26 38.21 -36.32
N TYR A 166 -20.25 37.89 -35.52
CA TYR A 166 -20.36 37.00 -34.38
C TYR A 166 -21.18 37.62 -33.25
N ASP A 167 -20.95 38.91 -33.00
CA ASP A 167 -21.71 39.74 -32.05
C ASP A 167 -23.16 39.97 -32.53
N GLU A 168 -23.38 40.16 -33.84
CA GLU A 168 -24.71 40.31 -34.48
C GLU A 168 -25.46 38.98 -34.63
N LEU A 169 -24.75 37.86 -34.85
CA LEU A 169 -25.34 36.52 -34.85
C LEU A 169 -25.84 36.12 -33.47
N GLY A 170 -25.51 36.91 -32.43
CA GLY A 170 -25.92 36.64 -31.07
C GLY A 170 -25.61 35.19 -30.75
N VAL A 171 -24.36 34.74 -31.02
CA VAL A 171 -23.87 33.47 -30.49
C VAL A 171 -23.91 33.64 -28.99
N GLN A 172 -25.09 33.28 -28.48
CA GLN A 172 -25.67 33.83 -27.29
C GLN A 172 -24.68 33.68 -26.14
N GLU A 173 -24.66 34.68 -25.25
CA GLU A 173 -24.23 34.49 -23.87
C GLU A 173 -24.74 33.16 -23.29
N SER A 174 -25.85 32.59 -23.78
CA SER A 174 -26.37 31.26 -23.49
C SER A 174 -25.40 30.09 -23.73
N THR A 175 -24.48 30.17 -24.70
CA THR A 175 -23.51 29.07 -24.96
C THR A 175 -22.34 29.16 -24.00
N LEU A 176 -21.84 30.38 -23.75
CA LEU A 176 -20.79 30.64 -22.77
C LEU A 176 -21.28 30.38 -21.34
N THR A 177 -22.49 30.83 -21.00
CA THR A 177 -23.13 30.52 -19.71
C THR A 177 -23.43 29.04 -19.54
N LYS A 178 -23.82 28.31 -20.60
CA LYS A 178 -23.94 26.84 -20.54
C LYS A 178 -22.59 26.15 -20.30
N ILE A 179 -21.52 26.62 -20.94
CA ILE A 179 -20.17 26.09 -20.71
C ILE A 179 -19.76 26.35 -19.26
N GLN A 180 -20.00 27.56 -18.75
CA GLN A 180 -19.65 27.92 -17.38
C GLN A 180 -20.52 27.19 -16.34
N GLU A 181 -21.81 26.93 -16.64
CA GLU A 181 -22.66 26.06 -15.83
C GLU A 181 -22.16 24.61 -15.82
N LEU A 182 -21.68 24.10 -16.96
CA LEU A 182 -21.11 22.77 -17.04
C LEU A 182 -19.77 22.68 -16.29
N GLU A 183 -18.93 23.70 -16.37
CA GLU A 183 -17.68 23.82 -15.62
C GLU A 183 -17.96 23.84 -14.11
N ASN A 184 -18.88 24.69 -13.64
CA ASN A 184 -19.29 24.72 -12.24
C ASN A 184 -19.88 23.38 -11.76
N LYS A 185 -20.61 22.66 -12.61
CA LYS A 185 -21.13 21.32 -12.30
C LYS A 185 -20.02 20.28 -12.25
N ALA A 186 -19.02 20.37 -13.12
CA ALA A 186 -17.86 19.50 -13.10
C ALA A 186 -17.04 19.71 -11.83
N ASP A 187 -16.79 20.97 -11.44
CA ASP A 187 -16.08 21.31 -10.21
C ASP A 187 -16.81 20.81 -8.96
N ALA A 188 -18.14 20.98 -8.92
CA ALA A 188 -18.97 20.47 -7.82
C ALA A 188 -18.92 18.93 -7.74
N ALA A 189 -18.96 18.24 -8.89
CA ALA A 189 -18.83 16.80 -8.96
C ALA A 189 -17.44 16.33 -8.52
N GLU A 190 -16.37 17.02 -8.92
CA GLU A 190 -15.00 16.71 -8.52
C GLU A 190 -14.82 16.87 -7.00
N LEU A 191 -15.35 17.94 -6.41
CA LEU A 191 -15.38 18.15 -4.97
C LEU A 191 -16.12 17.01 -4.25
N GLN A 192 -17.25 16.55 -4.81
CA GLN A 192 -18.01 15.44 -4.25
C GLN A 192 -17.24 14.12 -4.35
N CYS A 193 -16.56 13.86 -5.47
CA CYS A 193 -15.68 12.71 -5.65
C CYS A 193 -14.53 12.72 -4.63
N LYS A 194 -13.81 13.85 -4.49
CA LYS A 194 -12.75 13.99 -3.47
C LYS A 194 -13.27 13.75 -2.05
N HIS A 195 -14.46 14.26 -1.73
CA HIS A 195 -15.06 14.03 -0.43
C HIS A 195 -15.39 12.54 -0.21
N GLN A 196 -15.93 11.86 -1.22
CA GLN A 196 -16.21 10.42 -1.16
C GLN A 196 -14.93 9.58 -1.08
N GLU A 197 -13.87 10.00 -1.76
CA GLU A 197 -12.56 9.37 -1.73
C GLU A 197 -11.91 9.48 -0.35
N MET A 198 -11.91 10.67 0.27
CA MET A 198 -11.47 10.83 1.67
C MET A 198 -12.29 9.96 2.64
N LYS A 199 -13.60 9.82 2.37
CA LYS A 199 -14.45 8.94 3.18
C LYS A 199 -14.09 7.47 2.97
N LEU A 200 -13.78 7.04 1.75
CA LEU A 200 -13.32 5.68 1.45
C LEU A 200 -11.95 5.39 2.07
N GLU A 201 -11.00 6.31 2.00
CA GLU A 201 -9.71 6.20 2.70
C GLU A 201 -9.88 6.06 4.22
N SER A 202 -10.87 6.73 4.80
CA SER A 202 -11.18 6.51 6.23
C SER A 202 -11.63 5.07 6.50
N PHE A 203 -12.29 4.42 5.52
CA PHE A 203 -12.73 3.03 5.63
C PHE A 203 -11.68 1.99 5.24
N THR A 204 -10.63 2.33 4.49
CA THR A 204 -9.55 1.35 4.17
C THR A 204 -8.69 1.00 5.39
N SER A 205 -8.72 1.83 6.43
CA SER A 205 -8.09 1.52 7.73
C SER A 205 -8.89 0.53 8.59
N LEU A 206 -10.18 0.33 8.25
CA LEU A 206 -11.06 -0.62 8.90
C LEU A 206 -10.88 -2.00 8.27
N PRO A 207 -10.64 -3.05 9.07
CA PRO A 207 -10.56 -4.40 8.55
C PRO A 207 -11.83 -4.80 7.81
N SER A 208 -11.69 -5.41 6.62
CA SER A 208 -12.81 -5.98 5.85
C SER A 208 -13.49 -7.15 6.57
N ASP A 209 -12.81 -7.76 7.53
CA ASP A 209 -13.33 -8.82 8.39
C ASP A 209 -13.93 -8.25 9.68
N MET A 210 -15.23 -8.45 9.85
CA MET A 210 -16.02 -8.04 11.02
C MET A 210 -15.44 -8.56 12.34
N VAL A 211 -14.77 -9.72 12.31
CA VAL A 211 -14.09 -10.29 13.49
C VAL A 211 -12.88 -9.44 13.84
N LEU A 212 -12.07 -9.06 12.85
CA LEU A 212 -10.87 -8.26 13.05
C LEU A 212 -11.23 -6.81 13.45
N ALA A 213 -12.32 -6.27 12.92
CA ALA A 213 -12.88 -5.00 13.36
C ALA A 213 -13.33 -5.04 14.83
N SER A 214 -13.99 -6.13 15.25
CA SER A 214 -14.39 -6.32 16.65
C SER A 214 -13.17 -6.43 17.58
N ILE A 215 -12.11 -7.12 17.15
CA ILE A 215 -10.86 -7.21 17.91
C ILE A 215 -10.23 -5.83 18.06
N LYS A 216 -10.10 -5.05 16.97
CA LYS A 216 -9.55 -3.68 17.05
C LYS A 216 -10.38 -2.74 17.91
N ILE A 217 -11.71 -2.88 17.91
CA ILE A 217 -12.59 -2.10 18.80
C ILE A 217 -12.31 -2.48 20.26
N GLN A 218 -12.22 -3.77 20.56
CA GLN A 218 -11.90 -4.23 21.91
C GLN A 218 -10.53 -3.74 22.38
N GLU A 219 -9.51 -3.79 21.52
CA GLU A 219 -8.17 -3.26 21.82
C GLU A 219 -8.22 -1.76 22.14
N ALA A 220 -8.97 -0.98 21.35
CA ALA A 220 -9.13 0.45 21.59
C ALA A 220 -9.91 0.76 22.88
N GLU A 221 -10.91 -0.06 23.23
CA GLU A 221 -11.65 0.06 24.50
C GLU A 221 -10.75 -0.28 25.71
N ASP A 222 -9.92 -1.32 25.60
CA ASP A 222 -8.98 -1.71 26.64
C ASP A 222 -7.91 -0.62 26.86
N ASP A 223 -7.40 -0.03 25.77
CA ASP A 223 -6.45 1.08 25.82
C ASP A 223 -7.07 2.34 26.44
N LEU A 224 -8.32 2.67 26.10
CA LEU A 224 -9.07 3.76 26.71
C LEU A 224 -9.20 3.55 28.22
N HIS A 225 -9.61 2.35 28.63
CA HIS A 225 -9.79 2.03 30.05
C HIS A 225 -8.46 2.12 30.82
N ARG A 226 -7.36 1.67 30.22
CA ARG A 226 -6.02 1.84 30.80
C ARG A 226 -5.67 3.32 30.98
N LEU A 227 -5.94 4.16 29.97
CA LEU A 227 -5.69 5.60 30.06
C LEU A 227 -6.55 6.28 31.13
N GLU A 228 -7.80 5.85 31.29
CA GLU A 228 -8.67 6.33 32.36
C GLU A 228 -8.15 5.96 33.75
N GLN A 229 -7.67 4.73 33.94
CA GLN A 229 -7.05 4.32 35.20
C GLN A 229 -5.77 5.13 35.49
N VAL A 230 -4.92 5.34 34.48
CA VAL A 230 -3.73 6.20 34.63
C VAL A 230 -4.13 7.62 35.01
N ARG A 231 -5.17 8.17 34.36
CA ARG A 231 -5.69 9.50 34.70
C ARG A 231 -6.17 9.56 36.15
N GLU A 232 -6.93 8.58 36.60
CA GLU A 232 -7.48 8.57 37.97
C GLU A 232 -6.39 8.39 39.02
N ASN A 233 -5.38 7.57 38.74
CA ASN A 233 -4.20 7.43 39.59
C ASN A 233 -3.44 8.75 39.70
N LEU A 234 -3.19 9.43 38.58
CA LEU A 234 -2.54 10.74 38.58
C LEU A 234 -3.36 11.80 39.32
N LEU A 235 -4.68 11.80 39.16
CA LEU A 235 -5.56 12.71 39.91
C LEU A 235 -5.51 12.44 41.41
N SER A 236 -5.43 11.16 41.82
CA SER A 236 -5.28 10.76 43.22
C SER A 236 -3.92 11.19 43.79
N GLU A 237 -2.83 10.98 43.05
CA GLU A 237 -1.49 11.45 43.44
C GLU A 237 -1.44 12.98 43.61
N ILE A 238 -2.09 13.73 42.73
CA ILE A 238 -2.19 15.19 42.85
C ILE A 238 -3.00 15.56 44.10
N ALA A 239 -4.14 14.91 44.35
CA ALA A 239 -4.96 15.18 45.54
C ALA A 239 -4.19 14.91 46.84
N ASP A 240 -3.45 13.81 46.90
CA ASP A 240 -2.62 13.45 48.06
C ASP A 240 -1.44 14.42 48.26
N SER A 241 -0.90 15.00 47.18
CA SER A 241 0.21 15.97 47.25
C SER A 241 -0.18 17.37 47.76
N VAL A 242 -1.49 17.67 47.81
CA VAL A 242 -2.02 18.99 48.20
C VAL A 242 -2.44 19.04 49.68
N HIS A 243 -2.45 17.89 50.37
CA HIS A 243 -2.73 17.78 51.82
C HIS A 243 -1.45 17.67 52.67
#